data_AF-G2PHP9-F1
#
_entry.id   AF-G2PHP9-F1
#
_cell.length_a   1.000
_cell.length_b   1.000
_cell.length_c   1.000
_cell.angle_alpha   90.00
_cell.angle_beta   90.00
_cell.angle_gamma   90.00
#
_symmetry.space_group_name_H-M   'P 1'
#
loop_
_entity.id
_entity.type
_entity.pdbx_description
1 polymer ?
#
loop_
_entity_poly.entity_id
_entity_poly.type
_entity_poly.pdbx_seq_one_letter_code
_entity_poly.pdbx_strand_id
1 'polypeptide(L)'
;MTTPNDPKRWELRQRLWEETPPDIEHTRAAGWLTLHAEPRDPGDGCRLIHALTTDGGVYVGMVFFGPHPAWAGRLEGAPEVHPDYRRRGICRALYDWAAELGGAPMAPADTHSDDAAAFWARYGRPEAAG
;
A
#
# COMPACT_ATOMS: atom_id res chain seq x y z
N MET A 1 8.86 17.36 -9.88
CA MET A 1 8.17 16.25 -9.17
C MET A 1 7.61 15.32 -10.23
N THR A 2 8.00 14.04 -10.21
CA THR A 2 7.41 13.01 -11.07
C THR A 2 6.02 12.69 -10.54
N THR A 3 5.01 12.61 -11.41
CA THR A 3 3.64 12.27 -10.97
C THR A 3 3.55 10.77 -10.64
N PRO A 4 2.54 10.29 -9.90
CA PRO A 4 2.34 8.85 -9.66
C PRO A 4 2.23 8.01 -10.95
N ASN A 5 1.92 8.64 -12.09
CA ASN A 5 1.82 8.01 -13.40
C ASN A 5 3.14 8.05 -14.20
N ASP A 6 4.19 8.70 -13.70
CA ASP A 6 5.47 8.81 -14.41
C ASP A 6 6.26 7.49 -14.31
N PRO A 7 6.56 6.80 -15.43
CA PRO A 7 7.32 5.55 -15.42
C PRO A 7 8.67 5.66 -14.71
N LYS A 8 9.34 6.82 -14.78
CA LYS A 8 10.64 7.04 -14.12
C LYS A 8 10.58 6.91 -12.60
N ARG A 9 9.40 7.14 -12.02
CA ARG A 9 9.18 6.94 -10.59
C ARG A 9 9.31 5.47 -10.22
N TRP A 10 8.76 4.57 -11.03
CA TRP A 10 8.75 3.14 -10.77
C TRP A 10 10.09 2.49 -11.06
N GLU A 11 10.79 2.93 -12.12
CA GLU A 11 12.19 2.60 -12.35
C GLU A 11 13.07 2.98 -11.16
N LEU A 12 12.89 4.20 -10.62
CA LEU A 12 13.61 4.65 -9.43
C LEU A 12 13.29 3.78 -8.20
N ARG A 13 12.02 3.43 -7.98
CA ARG A 13 11.61 2.57 -6.86
C ARG A 13 12.20 1.17 -6.97
N GLN A 14 12.17 0.57 -8.17
CA GLN A 14 12.82 -0.71 -8.44
C GLN A 14 14.31 -0.63 -8.12
N ARG A 15 15.00 0.38 -8.65
CA ARG A 15 16.43 0.56 -8.43
C ARG A 15 16.77 0.73 -6.93
N LEU A 16 16.02 1.56 -6.21
CA LEU A 16 16.23 1.75 -4.77
C LEU A 16 16.01 0.45 -4.00
N TRP A 17 15.02 -0.36 -4.39
CA TRP A 17 14.78 -1.66 -3.76
C TRP A 17 15.95 -2.63 -3.98
N GLU A 18 16.55 -2.62 -5.17
CA GLU A 18 17.67 -3.52 -5.51
C GLU A 18 19.01 -3.06 -4.94
N GLU A 19 19.30 -1.76 -4.99
CA GLU A 19 20.60 -1.20 -4.60
C GLU A 19 20.67 -0.89 -3.11
N THR A 20 19.56 -0.45 -2.51
CA THR A 20 19.49 0.04 -1.13
C THR A 20 18.15 -0.32 -0.49
N PRO A 21 17.84 -1.63 -0.33
CA PRO A 21 16.57 -2.04 0.27
C PRO A 21 16.43 -1.48 1.69
N PRO A 22 15.22 -1.10 2.12
CA PRO A 22 14.97 -0.72 3.50
C PRO A 22 15.08 -1.94 4.42
N ASP A 23 15.20 -1.68 5.72
CA ASP A 23 15.06 -2.73 6.72
C ASP A 23 13.64 -3.28 6.70
N ILE A 24 13.50 -4.62 6.66
CA ILE A 24 12.20 -5.30 6.61
C ILE A 24 11.95 -6.05 7.91
N GLU A 25 10.85 -5.71 8.60
CA GLU A 25 10.42 -6.39 9.84
C GLU A 25 9.51 -7.59 9.54
N HIS A 26 8.61 -7.44 8.55
CA HIS A 26 7.65 -8.49 8.19
C HIS A 26 7.58 -8.71 6.69
N THR A 27 7.31 -9.96 6.30
CA THR A 27 7.05 -10.34 4.90
C THR A 27 5.83 -11.25 4.84
N ARG A 28 4.98 -11.05 3.81
CA ARG A 28 3.75 -11.82 3.60
C ARG A 28 3.52 -12.08 2.11
N ALA A 29 3.10 -13.30 1.77
CA ALA A 29 2.53 -13.59 0.46
C ALA A 29 1.06 -13.14 0.38
N ALA A 30 0.68 -12.51 -0.73
CA ALA A 30 -0.68 -12.04 -1.00
C ALA A 30 -1.03 -12.26 -2.48
N GLY A 31 -1.49 -13.47 -2.82
CA GLY A 31 -1.75 -13.86 -4.21
C GLY A 31 -0.47 -13.86 -5.04
N TRP A 32 -0.43 -13.02 -6.08
CA TRP A 32 0.73 -12.84 -6.97
C TRP A 32 1.75 -11.78 -6.47
N LEU A 33 1.57 -11.33 -5.23
CA LEU A 33 2.40 -10.32 -4.58
C LEU A 33 3.17 -10.91 -3.40
N THR A 34 4.39 -10.42 -3.23
CA THR A 34 5.11 -10.45 -1.96
C THR A 34 5.06 -9.05 -1.37
N LEU A 35 4.54 -8.95 -0.14
CA LEU A 35 4.46 -7.71 0.59
C LEU A 35 5.57 -7.68 1.66
N HIS A 36 6.27 -6.56 1.79
CA HIS A 36 7.30 -6.34 2.79
C HIS A 36 6.98 -5.10 3.60
N ALA A 37 7.00 -5.21 4.93
CA ALA A 37 6.71 -4.11 5.82
C ALA A 37 7.99 -3.68 6.56
N GLU A 38 8.28 -2.39 6.52
CA GLU A 38 9.35 -1.79 7.30
C GLU A 38 9.02 -1.82 8.81
N PRO A 39 10.01 -1.62 9.71
CA PRO A 39 9.76 -1.35 11.11
C PRO A 39 8.77 -0.21 11.32
N ARG A 40 8.03 -0.26 12.43
CA ARG A 40 7.18 0.87 12.83
C ARG A 40 8.06 2.03 13.30
N ASP A 41 7.82 3.23 12.78
CA ASP A 41 8.49 4.44 13.25
C ASP A 41 8.07 4.74 14.70
N PRO A 42 9.02 4.87 15.65
CA PRO A 42 8.69 5.10 17.06
C PRO A 42 8.20 6.53 17.35
N GLY A 43 8.42 7.48 16.45
CA GLY A 43 8.06 8.89 16.60
C GLY A 43 6.60 9.18 16.29
N ASP A 44 6.13 8.75 15.11
CA ASP A 44 4.74 9.00 14.65
C ASP A 44 3.87 7.73 14.58
N GLY A 45 4.48 6.56 14.76
CA GLY A 45 3.78 5.28 14.70
C GLY A 45 3.43 4.83 13.28
N CYS A 46 3.90 5.52 12.25
CA CYS A 46 3.67 5.18 10.85
C CYS A 46 4.56 4.02 10.39
N ARG A 47 4.20 3.43 9.24
CA ARG A 47 4.94 2.32 8.64
C ARG A 47 4.76 2.33 7.12
N LEU A 48 5.76 1.80 6.41
CA LEU A 48 5.71 1.55 4.97
C LEU A 48 5.50 0.06 4.67
N ILE A 49 4.66 -0.24 3.69
CA ILE A 49 4.54 -1.58 3.08
C ILE A 49 4.86 -1.45 1.59
N HIS A 50 5.71 -2.34 1.08
CA HIS A 50 6.14 -2.45 -0.31
C HIS A 50 5.48 -3.67 -0.93
N ALA A 51 5.00 -3.57 -2.17
CA ALA A 51 4.45 -4.68 -2.93
C ALA A 51 5.33 -4.98 -4.14
N LEU A 52 5.79 -6.23 -4.23
CA LEU A 52 6.56 -6.76 -5.32
C LEU A 52 5.86 -7.96 -5.94
N THR A 53 6.10 -8.25 -7.22
CA THR A 53 5.58 -9.48 -7.84
C THR A 53 6.34 -10.70 -7.34
N THR A 54 5.64 -11.83 -7.17
CA THR A 54 6.24 -13.09 -6.70
C THR A 54 7.20 -13.72 -7.72
N ASP A 55 6.99 -13.44 -9.01
CA ASP A 55 7.63 -14.12 -10.15
C ASP A 55 8.90 -13.43 -10.67
N GLY A 56 9.20 -12.23 -10.20
CA GLY A 56 10.38 -11.48 -10.64
C GLY A 56 10.81 -10.35 -9.73
N GLY A 57 10.14 -10.12 -8.60
CA GLY A 57 10.48 -9.02 -7.70
C GLY A 57 10.29 -7.65 -8.36
N VAL A 58 9.31 -7.50 -9.25
CA VAL A 58 9.01 -6.19 -9.84
C VAL A 58 8.24 -5.36 -8.82
N TYR A 59 8.68 -4.13 -8.57
CA TYR A 59 8.09 -3.20 -7.63
C TYR A 59 6.81 -2.59 -8.21
N VAL A 60 5.66 -2.95 -7.65
CA VAL A 60 4.34 -2.62 -8.22
C VAL A 60 3.47 -1.75 -7.33
N GLY A 61 3.87 -1.52 -6.08
CA GLY A 61 3.14 -0.59 -5.22
C GLY A 61 3.73 -0.42 -3.84
N MET A 62 3.12 0.49 -3.09
CA MET A 62 3.42 0.69 -1.69
C MET A 62 2.25 1.36 -0.98
N VAL A 63 2.22 1.33 0.35
CA VAL A 63 1.40 2.21 1.17
C VAL A 63 2.19 2.72 2.35
N PHE A 64 2.19 4.03 2.57
CA PHE A 64 2.53 4.64 3.85
C PHE A 64 1.25 4.72 4.67
N PHE A 65 1.25 4.24 5.92
CA PHE A 65 0.06 4.26 6.76
C PHE A 65 0.39 4.57 8.22
N GLY A 66 -0.60 5.09 8.94
CA GLY A 66 -0.48 5.47 10.34
C GLY A 66 -1.83 5.83 10.96
N PRO A 67 -1.84 6.32 12.21
CA PRO A 67 -3.06 6.77 12.88
C PRO A 67 -3.80 7.83 12.07
N HIS A 68 -5.12 7.67 11.92
CA HIS A 68 -5.93 8.66 11.21
C HIS A 68 -6.03 9.95 12.02
N PRO A 69 -5.76 11.13 11.43
CA PRO A 69 -5.69 12.39 12.17
C PRO A 69 -7.03 12.84 12.75
N ALA A 70 -8.14 12.55 12.06
CA ALA A 70 -9.48 12.95 12.49
C ALA A 70 -10.31 11.85 13.18
N TRP A 71 -9.98 10.56 12.99
CA TRP A 71 -10.86 9.44 13.38
C TRP A 71 -10.13 8.51 14.35
N ALA A 72 -10.34 8.73 15.64
CA ALA A 72 -9.73 7.91 16.68
C ALA A 72 -10.00 6.41 16.50
N GLY A 73 -8.95 5.59 16.63
CA GLY A 73 -9.04 4.13 16.44
C GLY A 73 -9.13 3.67 14.98
N ARG A 74 -8.87 4.57 14.01
CA ARG A 74 -8.75 4.25 12.58
C ARG A 74 -7.33 4.53 12.10
N LEU A 75 -6.99 3.92 10.96
CA LEU A 75 -5.76 4.18 10.24
C LEU A 75 -6.07 4.90 8.92
N GLU A 76 -5.16 5.76 8.50
CA GLU A 76 -5.12 6.35 7.16
C GLU A 76 -3.91 5.80 6.42
N GLY A 77 -3.98 5.72 5.09
CA GLY A 77 -2.80 5.41 4.30
C GLY A 77 -2.85 5.99 2.90
N ALA A 78 -1.66 6.27 2.37
CA ALA A 78 -1.43 6.82 1.04
C ALA A 78 -0.81 5.74 0.12
N PRO A 79 -1.65 4.95 -0.57
CA PRO A 79 -1.18 3.90 -1.46
C PRO A 79 -0.75 4.50 -2.80
N GLU A 80 0.29 3.91 -3.37
CA GLU A 80 0.72 4.16 -4.73
C GLU A 80 0.80 2.83 -5.46
N VAL A 81 0.28 2.81 -6.70
CA VAL A 81 0.24 1.59 -7.52
C VAL A 81 0.73 1.89 -8.92
N HIS A 82 1.64 1.03 -9.39
CA HIS A 82 2.21 1.11 -10.72
C HIS A 82 1.09 1.12 -11.77
N PRO A 83 1.07 2.10 -12.70
CA PRO A 83 -0.05 2.30 -13.64
C PRO A 83 -0.40 1.03 -14.42
N ASP A 84 0.62 0.33 -14.95
CA ASP A 84 0.44 -0.90 -15.74
C ASP A 84 -0.09 -2.12 -14.95
N TYR A 85 -0.06 -2.04 -13.61
CA TYR A 85 -0.50 -3.11 -12.71
C TYR A 85 -1.77 -2.74 -11.93
N ARG A 86 -2.41 -1.60 -12.23
CA ARG A 86 -3.68 -1.22 -11.60
C ARG A 86 -4.78 -2.22 -11.90
N ARG A 87 -5.80 -2.21 -11.03
CA ARG A 87 -6.98 -3.10 -11.10
C ARG A 87 -6.65 -4.60 -10.95
N ARG A 88 -5.52 -4.92 -10.29
CA ARG A 88 -5.08 -6.30 -10.00
C ARG A 88 -5.02 -6.62 -8.49
N GLY A 89 -5.82 -5.91 -7.69
CA GLY A 89 -5.93 -6.16 -6.24
C GLY A 89 -4.82 -5.58 -5.35
N ILE A 90 -3.83 -4.87 -5.89
CA ILE A 90 -2.67 -4.36 -5.12
C ILE A 90 -3.08 -3.45 -3.96
N CYS A 91 -3.90 -2.43 -4.24
CA CYS A 91 -4.35 -1.48 -3.21
C CYS A 91 -5.13 -2.17 -2.09
N ARG A 92 -5.96 -3.16 -2.43
CA ARG A 92 -6.70 -4.00 -1.47
C ARG A 92 -5.72 -4.78 -0.59
N ALA A 93 -4.76 -5.48 -1.18
CA ALA A 93 -3.77 -6.28 -0.44
C ALA A 93 -2.93 -5.42 0.52
N LEU A 94 -2.53 -4.22 0.08
CA LEU A 94 -1.80 -3.26 0.90
C LEU A 94 -2.63 -2.79 2.11
N TYR A 95 -3.88 -2.37 1.88
CA TYR A 95 -4.74 -1.88 2.97
C TYR A 95 -5.22 -2.97 3.92
N ASP A 96 -5.54 -4.17 3.41
CA ASP A 96 -5.93 -5.30 4.25
C ASP A 96 -4.77 -5.65 5.20
N TRP A 97 -3.53 -5.70 4.70
CA TRP A 97 -2.38 -6.00 5.55
C TRP A 97 -1.98 -4.83 6.47
N ALA A 98 -2.13 -3.58 6.03
CA ALA A 98 -1.95 -2.41 6.88
C ALA A 98 -2.92 -2.42 8.08
N ALA A 99 -4.19 -2.79 7.86
CA ALA A 99 -5.18 -2.92 8.93
C ALA A 99 -4.79 -4.00 9.95
N GLU A 100 -4.31 -5.14 9.47
CA GLU A 100 -3.82 -6.23 10.32
C GLU A 100 -2.60 -5.80 11.15
N LEU A 101 -1.58 -5.21 10.50
CA LEU A 101 -0.35 -4.78 11.17
C LEU A 101 -0.58 -3.65 12.18
N GLY A 102 -1.45 -2.70 11.85
CA GLY A 102 -1.78 -1.59 12.75
C GLY A 102 -2.83 -1.93 13.80
N GLY A 103 -3.45 -3.11 13.73
CA GLY A 103 -4.48 -3.56 14.68
C GLY A 103 -5.76 -2.72 14.66
N ALA A 104 -6.01 -1.97 13.58
CA ALA A 104 -7.13 -1.05 13.45
C ALA A 104 -7.59 -0.98 11.99
N PRO A 105 -8.89 -0.76 11.73
CA PRO A 105 -9.40 -0.71 10.37
C PRO A 105 -8.96 0.56 9.63
N MET A 106 -8.65 0.42 8.34
CA MET A 106 -8.36 1.55 7.45
C MET A 106 -9.60 2.42 7.21
N ALA A 107 -9.36 3.71 6.99
CA ALA A 107 -10.35 4.71 6.62
C ALA A 107 -9.84 5.57 5.44
N PRO A 108 -10.75 6.12 4.62
CA PRO A 108 -10.38 7.04 3.56
C PRO A 108 -9.86 8.36 4.15
N ALA A 109 -8.86 8.93 3.48
CA ALA A 109 -8.47 10.31 3.67
C ALA A 109 -9.62 11.28 3.37
N ASP A 110 -9.67 12.43 4.03
CA ASP A 110 -10.68 13.47 3.76
C ASP A 110 -10.61 13.99 2.32
N THR A 111 -9.39 14.02 1.74
CA THR A 111 -9.16 14.40 0.33
C THR A 111 -8.53 13.24 -0.42
N HIS A 112 -9.19 12.77 -1.48
CA HIS A 112 -8.68 11.68 -2.31
C HIS A 112 -9.19 11.79 -3.76
N SER A 113 -8.58 11.04 -4.68
CA SER A 113 -8.97 11.05 -6.10
C SER A 113 -10.28 10.28 -6.35
N ASP A 114 -10.91 10.50 -7.50
CA ASP A 114 -12.11 9.74 -7.91
C ASP A 114 -11.87 8.22 -7.93
N ASP A 115 -10.67 7.79 -8.33
CA ASP A 115 -10.26 6.37 -8.28
C ASP A 115 -10.26 5.83 -6.85
N ALA A 116 -9.77 6.64 -5.89
CA ALA A 116 -9.78 6.28 -4.48
C ALA A 116 -11.21 6.27 -3.92
N ALA A 117 -12.07 7.23 -4.30
CA ALA A 117 -13.48 7.24 -3.92
C ALA A 117 -14.19 5.97 -4.42
N ALA A 118 -13.94 5.57 -5.67
CA ALA A 118 -14.49 4.35 -6.26
C ALA A 118 -13.99 3.08 -5.57
N PHE A 119 -12.72 3.06 -5.13
CA PHE A 119 -12.16 1.99 -4.31
C PHE A 119 -12.89 1.90 -2.97
N TRP A 120 -12.99 3.01 -2.22
CA TRP A 120 -13.60 3.05 -0.89
C TRP A 120 -15.09 2.74 -0.88
N ALA A 121 -15.80 3.06 -1.97
CA ALA A 121 -17.20 2.65 -2.14
C ALA A 121 -17.39 1.11 -2.18
N ARG A 122 -16.33 0.36 -2.51
CA ARG A 122 -16.32 -1.11 -2.60
C ARG A 122 -15.56 -1.77 -1.45
N TYR A 123 -14.57 -1.09 -0.89
CA TYR A 123 -13.72 -1.61 0.17
C TYR A 123 -14.54 -1.98 1.42
N GLY A 124 -14.22 -3.12 2.03
CA GLY A 124 -14.95 -3.63 3.21
C GLY A 124 -16.34 -4.23 2.93
N ARG A 125 -16.82 -4.22 1.67
CA ARG A 125 -18.00 -4.99 1.27
C ARG A 125 -17.56 -6.39 0.82
N PRO A 126 -18.27 -7.47 1.21
CA PRO A 126 -18.00 -8.79 0.65
C PRO A 126 -18.21 -8.72 -0.87
N GLU A 127 -17.32 -9.35 -1.64
CA GLU A 127 -17.56 -9.55 -3.07
C GLU A 127 -18.87 -10.33 -3.21
N ALA A 128 -19.82 -9.81 -3.97
CA ALA A 128 -21.00 -10.58 -4.32
C ALA A 128 -20.51 -11.86 -5.00
N ALA A 129 -20.83 -13.01 -4.42
CA ALA A 129 -20.53 -14.31 -5.02
C ALA A 129 -21.09 -14.31 -6.45
N GLY A 130 -20.20 -14.25 -7.43
CA GLY A 130 -20.49 -14.40 -8.86
C GLY A 130 -20.23 -15.82 -9.31
#